data_AF-A0A0M3DNE1-F1
#
_entry.id   AF-A0A0M3DNE1-F1
#
_cell.length_a   1.000
_cell.length_b   1.000
_cell.length_c   1.000
_cell.angle_alpha   90.00
_cell.angle_beta   90.00
_cell.angle_gamma   90.00
#
_symmetry.space_group_name_H-M   'P 1'
#
loop_
_entity.id
_entity.type
_entity.pdbx_description
1 polymer ?
#
loop_
_entity_poly.entity_id
_entity_poly.type
_entity_poly.pdbx_seq_one_letter_code
_entity_poly.pdbx_strand_id
1 'polypeptide(L)'
;MLFTKEVILTGTDVKEKKDKTPYYVIHALMDNGQTCTCSYKGDIPTFNSIKSLEKYFVNFEFVTNQYGSRLDILGIAQNAK
;
A
#
# COMPACT_ATOMS: atom_id res chain seq x y z
N MET A 1 -0.42 11.98 11.13
CA MET A 1 0.95 11.56 11.49
C MET A 1 1.49 10.70 10.35
N LEU A 2 2.70 10.98 9.89
CA LEU A 2 3.36 10.22 8.82
C LEU A 2 4.58 9.49 9.39
N PHE A 3 4.71 8.20 9.09
CA PHE A 3 5.88 7.43 9.48
C PHE A 3 6.25 6.42 8.40
N THR A 4 7.54 6.15 8.27
CA THR A 4 8.09 5.21 7.28
C THR A 4 8.42 3.88 7.96
N LYS A 5 8.10 2.77 7.32
CA LYS A 5 8.46 1.44 7.83
C LYS A 5 8.74 0.45 6.70
N GLU A 6 9.64 -0.50 6.93
CA GLU A 6 9.81 -1.67 6.06
C GLU A 6 8.68 -2.66 6.35
N VAL A 7 8.02 -3.14 5.30
CA VAL A 7 6.93 -4.11 5.39
C VAL A 7 7.05 -5.15 4.28
N ILE A 8 6.46 -6.33 4.48
CA ILE A 8 6.30 -7.33 3.42
C ILE A 8 4.92 -7.14 2.80
N LEU A 9 4.84 -6.84 1.51
CA LEU A 9 3.54 -6.74 0.84
C LEU A 9 3.03 -8.14 0.52
N THR A 10 1.86 -8.50 1.03
CA THR A 10 1.29 -9.84 0.89
C THR A 10 0.26 -9.93 -0.23
N GLY A 11 -0.31 -8.80 -0.66
CA GLY A 11 -1.27 -8.77 -1.76
C GLY A 11 -1.79 -7.37 -2.07
N THR A 12 -2.49 -7.29 -3.19
CA THR A 12 -3.08 -6.06 -3.73
C THR A 12 -4.49 -6.35 -4.23
N ASP A 13 -5.44 -5.48 -3.89
CA ASP A 13 -6.82 -5.57 -4.35
C ASP A 13 -7.24 -4.27 -5.06
N VAL A 14 -8.13 -4.39 -6.04
CA VAL A 14 -8.88 -3.26 -6.60
C VAL A 14 -10.32 -3.37 -6.13
N LYS A 15 -10.84 -2.31 -5.53
CA LYS A 15 -12.21 -2.24 -5.02
C LYS A 15 -12.92 -1.04 -5.62
N GLU A 16 -14.25 -1.07 -5.61
CA GLU A 16 -15.07 0.05 -6.08
C GLU A 16 -15.73 0.78 -4.92
N LYS A 17 -15.75 2.12 -4.98
CA LYS A 17 -16.58 2.95 -4.12
C LYS A 17 -18.04 2.85 -4.55
N LYS A 18 -18.95 3.40 -3.71
CA LYS A 18 -20.39 3.47 -4.03
C LYS A 18 -20.69 4.23 -5.33
N ASP A 19 -19.83 5.16 -5.72
CA ASP A 19 -19.92 5.95 -6.96
C ASP A 19 -19.25 5.27 -8.18
N LYS A 20 -18.86 3.98 -8.05
CA LYS A 20 -18.10 3.20 -9.05
C LYS A 20 -16.68 3.68 -9.31
N THR A 21 -16.16 4.63 -8.53
CA THR A 21 -14.75 5.01 -8.63
C THR A 21 -13.88 3.89 -8.05
N PRO A 22 -12.89 3.36 -8.78
CA PRO A 22 -11.99 2.36 -8.24
C PRO A 22 -11.06 2.96 -7.18
N TYR A 23 -10.70 2.15 -6.19
CA TYR A 23 -9.64 2.43 -5.23
C TYR A 23 -8.80 1.19 -5.01
N TYR A 24 -7.52 1.42 -4.74
CA TYR A 24 -6.50 0.39 -4.66
C TYR A 24 -6.18 0.11 -3.19
N VAL A 25 -6.04 -1.16 -2.86
CA VAL A 25 -5.80 -1.63 -1.49
C VAL A 25 -4.55 -2.49 -1.49
N ILE A 26 -3.73 -2.31 -0.45
CA ILE A 26 -2.51 -3.08 -0.23
C ILE A 26 -2.62 -3.78 1.11
N HIS A 27 -2.21 -5.04 1.12
CA HIS A 27 -2.05 -5.87 2.30
C HIS A 27 -0.56 -6.00 2.62
N ALA A 28 -0.21 -5.76 3.88
CA ALA A 28 1.16 -5.79 4.35
C ALA A 28 1.28 -6.60 5.64
N LEU A 29 2.37 -7.35 5.77
CA LEU A 29 2.81 -7.99 7.01
C LEU A 29 3.95 -7.17 7.61
N MET A 30 3.77 -6.77 8.87
CA MET A 30 4.72 -6.01 9.66
C MET A 30 5.73 -6.97 10.34
N ASP A 31 6.87 -6.42 10.73
CA ASP A 31 7.95 -7.10 11.46
C ASP A 31 7.51 -7.87 12.72
N ASN A 32 6.52 -7.37 13.45
CA ASN A 32 5.96 -7.97 14.66
C ASN A 32 4.85 -9.00 14.38
N GLY A 33 4.65 -9.40 13.12
CA GLY A 33 3.61 -10.35 12.71
C GLY A 33 2.21 -9.75 12.56
N GLN A 34 2.03 -8.44 12.80
CA GLN A 34 0.75 -7.77 12.55
C GLN A 34 0.53 -7.57 11.05
N THR A 35 -0.74 -7.55 10.63
CA THR A 35 -1.11 -7.24 9.24
C THR A 35 -1.71 -5.83 9.14
N CYS A 36 -1.27 -5.00 8.18
CA CYS A 36 -2.04 -3.82 7.74
C CYS A 36 -2.83 -4.18 6.49
N THR A 37 -4.05 -3.66 6.41
CA THR A 37 -4.71 -3.39 5.13
C THR A 37 -4.91 -1.88 5.01
N CYS A 38 -4.37 -1.31 3.94
CA CYS A 38 -4.19 0.12 3.80
C CYS A 38 -4.63 0.54 2.38
N SER A 39 -5.26 1.70 2.22
CA SER A 39 -5.56 2.23 0.88
C SER A 39 -4.28 2.74 0.23
N TYR A 40 -4.03 2.34 -1.01
CA TYR A 40 -2.85 2.80 -1.74
C TYR A 40 -3.02 4.25 -2.20
N LYS A 41 -1.97 5.04 -2.00
CA LYS A 41 -1.87 6.44 -2.38
C LYS A 41 -0.58 6.63 -3.18
N GLY A 42 -0.64 6.28 -4.46
CA GLY A 42 0.48 6.43 -5.41
C GLY A 42 0.00 6.22 -6.85
N ASP A 43 0.92 6.06 -7.79
CA ASP A 43 0.61 5.84 -9.21
C ASP A 43 0.30 4.37 -9.53
N ILE A 44 -0.52 4.16 -10.56
CA ILE A 44 -0.98 2.83 -11.00
C ILE A 44 0.16 1.93 -11.52
N PRO A 45 1.14 2.43 -12.30
CA PRO A 45 2.30 1.63 -12.72
C PRO A 45 3.07 1.02 -11.55
N THR A 46 3.33 1.81 -10.50
CA THR A 46 3.93 1.33 -9.25
C THR A 46 3.05 0.26 -8.61
N PHE A 47 1.74 0.49 -8.48
CA PHE A 47 0.81 -0.53 -7.94
C PHE A 47 0.88 -1.87 -8.69
N ASN A 48 0.86 -1.82 -10.02
CA ASN A 48 0.92 -3.02 -10.87
C ASN A 48 2.29 -3.73 -10.83
N SER A 49 3.34 -3.03 -10.40
CA SER A 49 4.69 -3.58 -10.27
C SER A 49 4.95 -4.21 -8.90
N ILE A 50 4.00 -4.13 -7.96
CA ILE A 50 4.11 -4.75 -6.64
C ILE A 50 4.16 -6.26 -6.79
N LYS A 51 5.17 -6.87 -6.18
CA LYS A 51 5.29 -8.32 -6.06
C LYS A 51 4.92 -8.75 -4.65
N SER A 52 4.08 -9.79 -4.58
CA SER A 52 3.73 -10.40 -3.30
C SER A 52 4.96 -11.06 -2.67
N LEU A 53 5.02 -11.00 -1.34
CA LEU A 53 6.09 -11.52 -0.47
C LEU A 53 7.45 -10.82 -0.63
N GLU A 54 7.48 -9.63 -1.24
CA GLU A 54 8.67 -8.77 -1.26
C GLU A 54 8.60 -7.67 -0.18
N LYS A 55 9.78 -7.17 0.20
CA LYS A 55 9.94 -6.10 1.19
C LYS A 55 9.95 -4.73 0.52
N TYR A 56 9.19 -3.79 1.10
CA TYR A 56 9.08 -2.42 0.62
C TYR A 56 9.19 -1.43 1.78
N PHE A 57 9.86 -0.31 1.53
CA PHE A 57 9.77 0.86 2.40
C PHE A 57 8.52 1.65 2.04
N VAL A 58 7.65 1.83 3.02
CA VAL A 58 6.35 2.46 2.82
C VAL A 58 6.12 3.58 3.81
N ASN A 59 5.49 4.66 3.35
CA ASN A 59 4.98 5.73 4.19
C ASN A 59 3.54 5.43 4.57
N PHE A 60 3.30 5.31 5.87
CA PHE A 60 1.97 5.25 6.43
C PHE A 60 1.49 6.64 6.80
N GLU A 61 0.30 7.00 6.35
CA GLU A 61 -0.41 8.22 6.70
C GLU A 61 -1.73 7.86 7.39
N PHE A 62 -1.86 8.22 8.67
CA PHE A 62 -3.13 8.11 9.39
C PHE A 62 -4.04 9.28 9.05
N VAL A 63 -5.19 9.00 8.43
CA VAL A 63 -6.23 9.99 8.16
C VAL A 63 -7.24 9.96 9.30
N THR A 64 -7.25 10.99 10.16
CA THR A 64 -8.08 11.01 11.38
C THR A 64 -9.57 11.25 11.14
N ASN A 65 -9.95 11.80 9.98
CA ASN A 65 -11.35 12.13 9.64
C ASN A 65 -12.01 11.17 8.64
N GLN A 66 -11.30 10.14 8.20
CA GLN A 66 -11.81 9.06 7.37
C GLN A 66 -11.13 7.80 7.88
N TYR A 67 -11.87 6.84 8.42
CA TYR A 67 -11.34 5.55 8.88
C TYR A 67 -10.50 4.90 7.77
N GLY A 68 -9.19 5.15 7.76
CA GLY A 68 -8.34 4.75 6.64
C GLY A 68 -6.89 5.17 6.85
N SER A 69 -6.03 4.18 6.97
CA SER A 69 -4.58 4.35 6.80
C SER A 69 -4.27 4.35 5.30
N ARG A 70 -3.53 5.35 4.83
CA ARG A 70 -2.99 5.39 3.47
C ARG A 70 -1.56 4.92 3.45
N LEU A 71 -1.18 4.22 2.40
CA LEU A 71 0.15 3.69 2.19
C LEU A 71 0.69 4.19 0.85
N ASP A 72 1.88 4.80 0.89
CA ASP A 72 2.65 5.22 -0.27
C ASP A 72 3.99 4.46 -0.30
N ILE A 73 4.41 3.97 -1.46
CA ILE A 73 5.63 3.16 -1.60
C ILE A 73 6.74 4.10 -2.05
N LEU A 74 7.82 4.19 -1.26
CA LEU A 74 8.90 5.17 -1.46
C LEU A 74 9.82 4.91 -2.68
N GLY A 75 9.50 3.90 -3.48
CA GLY A 75 10.25 3.51 -4.65
C GLY A 75 10.16 2.01 -4.86
N ILE A 76 9.53 1.61 -5.96
CA ILE A 76 9.76 0.30 -6.55
C ILE A 76 10.92 0.53 -7.50
N ALA A 77 12.08 -0.09 -7.28
CA ALA A 77 13.10 -0.13 -8.30
C ALA A 77 12.44 -0.74 -9.55
N GLN A 78 12.13 0.10 -10.54
CA GLN A 78 11.65 -0.34 -11.83
C GLN A 78 12.76 -1.20 -12.44
N ASN A 79 12.75 -2.49 -12.16
CA ASN A 79 13.48 -3.45 -12.98
C ASN A 79 12.68 -3.58 -14.28
N ALA A 80 12.76 -2.54 -15.11
CA ALA A 80 12.46 -2.64 -16.51
C ALA A 80 13.51 -3.57 -17.13
N LYS A 81 13.11 -4.79 -17.43
CA LYS A 81 13.80 -5.66 -18.38
C LYS A 81 12.77 -6.38 -19.22
#